data_AF-A0A9E3RDH9-F1
#
_entry.id   AF-A0A9E3RDH9-F1
#
_cell.length_a   1.000
_cell.length_b   1.000
_cell.length_c   1.000
_cell.angle_alpha   90.00
_cell.angle_beta   90.00
_cell.angle_gamma   90.00
#
_symmetry.space_group_name_H-M   'P 1'
#
loop_
_entity.id
_entity.type
_entity.pdbx_description
1 polymer ?
#
loop_
_entity_poly.entity_id
_entity_poly.type
_entity_poly.pdbx_seq_one_letter_code
_entity_poly.pdbx_strand_id
1 'polypeptide(L)'
;MAETFRNSVDHHKQNRLVVIWQLIIFALAFLLGTFTKLLLPGIPSEILFKFVDVLFISGTILLAVKLAREGWDLAAAGFTILGVGWGVFFASIDFFNMDVADEMITSPLYFFIPCMLLISCYKPFPIWIKALNIWCIVPYLVAFIQHRINPDYLKSNFLWMAIGFISFHTVSLIWGIFFMVQYLRESNLHRKKGS
;
A
#
# COMPACT_ATOMS: atom_id res chain seq x y z
N MET A 1 26.60 -14.16 -25.33
CA MET A 1 25.43 -15.06 -25.31
C MET A 1 25.25 -15.72 -23.93
N ALA A 2 26.28 -16.33 -23.34
CA ALA A 2 26.19 -16.92 -21.99
C ALA A 2 25.87 -15.89 -20.87
N GLU A 3 26.42 -14.68 -20.96
CA GLU A 3 26.18 -13.61 -19.97
C GLU A 3 24.74 -13.08 -20.00
N THR A 4 24.17 -12.88 -21.21
CA THR A 4 22.77 -12.49 -21.40
C THR A 4 21.81 -13.54 -20.85
N PHE A 5 22.13 -14.82 -21.04
CA PHE A 5 21.32 -15.93 -20.51
C PHE A 5 21.36 -15.98 -18.97
N ARG A 6 22.54 -15.83 -18.37
CA ARG A 6 22.70 -15.78 -16.91
C ARG A 6 21.89 -14.66 -16.28
N ASN A 7 21.95 -13.45 -16.85
CA ASN A 7 21.20 -12.30 -16.37
C ASN A 7 19.67 -12.55 -16.39
N SER A 8 19.16 -13.25 -17.40
CA SER A 8 17.72 -13.54 -17.51
C SER A 8 17.19 -14.48 -16.43
N VAL A 9 17.98 -15.48 -16.04
CA VAL A 9 17.60 -16.49 -15.02
C VAL A 9 17.56 -15.85 -13.63
N ASP A 10 18.53 -14.98 -13.34
CA ASP A 10 18.63 -14.31 -12.05
C ASP A 10 17.49 -13.30 -11.84
N HIS A 11 17.11 -12.56 -12.89
CA HIS A 11 15.94 -11.67 -12.86
C HIS A 11 14.64 -12.41 -12.55
N HIS A 12 14.40 -13.57 -13.16
CA HIS A 12 13.17 -14.34 -12.93
C HIS A 12 13.06 -14.86 -11.49
N LYS A 13 14.17 -15.36 -10.92
CA LYS A 13 14.20 -15.79 -9.51
C LYS A 13 13.95 -14.63 -8.57
N GLN A 14 14.55 -13.47 -8.85
CA GLN A 14 14.38 -12.28 -8.03
C GLN A 14 12.93 -11.78 -8.06
N ASN A 15 12.31 -11.69 -9.24
CA ASN A 15 10.91 -11.29 -9.38
C ASN A 15 9.96 -12.22 -8.63
N ARG A 16 10.20 -13.54 -8.70
CA ARG A 16 9.44 -14.54 -7.94
C ARG A 16 9.47 -14.25 -6.44
N LEU A 17 10.66 -14.03 -5.89
CA LEU A 17 10.85 -13.77 -4.46
C LEU A 17 10.13 -12.49 -4.04
N VAL A 18 10.29 -11.41 -4.81
CA VAL A 18 9.64 -10.13 -4.52
C VAL A 18 8.12 -10.27 -4.47
N VAL A 19 7.51 -10.93 -5.47
CA VAL A 19 6.05 -11.09 -5.54
C VAL A 19 5.50 -11.94 -4.40
N ILE A 20 6.19 -13.03 -4.03
CA ILE A 20 5.78 -13.90 -2.91
C ILE A 20 5.85 -13.13 -1.59
N TRP A 21 6.98 -12.49 -1.31
CA TRP A 21 7.16 -11.74 -0.06
C TRP A 21 6.20 -10.57 0.04
N GLN A 22 5.96 -9.86 -1.06
CA GLN A 22 4.99 -8.78 -1.12
C GLN A 22 3.58 -9.25 -0.79
N LEU A 23 3.12 -10.38 -1.34
CA LEU A 23 1.81 -10.94 -1.02
C LEU A 23 1.72 -11.35 0.46
N ILE A 24 2.75 -12.01 1.00
CA ILE A 24 2.79 -12.41 2.42
C ILE A 24 2.70 -11.17 3.32
N ILE A 25 3.49 -10.15 3.02
CA ILE A 25 3.53 -8.90 3.78
C ILE A 25 2.16 -8.20 3.76
N PHE A 26 1.52 -8.07 2.60
CA PHE A 26 0.19 -7.45 2.52
C PHE A 26 -0.91 -8.31 3.15
N ALA A 27 -0.81 -9.63 3.07
CA ALA A 27 -1.73 -10.52 3.79
C ALA A 27 -1.61 -10.35 5.30
N LEU A 28 -0.38 -10.31 5.83
CA LEU A 28 -0.13 -10.05 7.25
C LEU A 28 -0.63 -8.67 7.66
N ALA A 29 -0.30 -7.63 6.90
CA ALA A 29 -0.76 -6.27 7.17
C ALA A 29 -2.29 -6.19 7.19
N PHE A 30 -2.98 -6.82 6.23
CA PHE A 30 -4.44 -6.86 6.18
C PHE A 30 -5.06 -7.60 7.36
N LEU A 31 -4.58 -8.82 7.65
CA LEU A 31 -5.11 -9.64 8.76
C LEU A 31 -4.90 -8.95 10.10
N LEU A 32 -3.68 -8.49 10.36
CA LEU A 32 -3.38 -7.78 11.60
C LEU A 32 -4.14 -6.45 11.65
N GLY A 33 -4.11 -5.63 10.60
CA GLY A 33 -4.79 -4.33 10.57
C GLY A 33 -6.31 -4.42 10.79
N THR A 34 -6.95 -5.47 10.29
CA THR A 34 -8.41 -5.63 10.37
C THR A 34 -8.84 -6.26 11.71
N PHE A 35 -8.11 -7.26 12.20
CA PHE A 35 -8.55 -8.07 13.34
C PHE A 35 -7.90 -7.71 14.68
N THR A 36 -6.83 -6.90 14.70
CA THR A 36 -6.09 -6.61 15.94
C THR A 36 -6.96 -6.01 17.04
N LYS A 37 -7.81 -5.02 16.74
CA LYS A 37 -8.69 -4.41 17.77
C LYS A 37 -9.72 -5.38 18.33
N LEU A 38 -10.12 -6.37 17.54
CA LEU A 38 -11.07 -7.39 17.98
C LEU A 38 -10.40 -8.40 18.91
N LEU A 39 -9.14 -8.76 18.64
CA LEU A 39 -8.42 -9.82 19.34
C LEU A 39 -7.67 -9.34 20.59
N LEU A 40 -7.13 -8.12 20.58
CA LEU A 40 -6.19 -7.64 21.61
C LEU A 40 -6.44 -6.17 21.98
N PRO A 41 -7.42 -5.83 22.84
CA PRO A 41 -7.66 -4.45 23.24
C PRO A 41 -6.50 -3.86 24.07
N GLY A 42 -6.30 -2.54 23.98
CA GLY A 42 -5.33 -1.78 24.79
C GLY A 42 -3.93 -1.68 24.15
N ILE A 43 -2.90 -1.51 24.99
CA ILE A 43 -1.50 -1.27 24.58
C ILE A 43 -0.99 -2.30 23.54
N PRO A 44 -1.28 -3.61 23.64
CA PRO A 44 -0.82 -4.56 22.63
C PRO A 44 -1.37 -4.28 21.22
N SER A 45 -2.60 -3.76 21.08
CA SER A 45 -3.12 -3.37 19.78
C SER A 45 -2.34 -2.22 19.17
N GLU A 46 -1.98 -1.20 19.97
CA GLU A 46 -1.26 -0.02 19.50
C GLU A 46 0.11 -0.42 18.93
N ILE A 47 0.85 -1.26 19.65
CA ILE A 47 2.14 -1.79 19.18
C ILE A 47 1.96 -2.57 17.87
N LEU A 48 0.94 -3.42 17.81
CA LEU A 48 0.68 -4.25 16.64
C LEU A 48 0.25 -3.41 15.42
N PHE A 49 -0.48 -2.30 15.61
CA PHE A 49 -0.76 -1.33 14.54
C PHE A 49 0.51 -0.73 13.96
N LYS A 50 1.50 -0.39 14.79
CA LYS A 50 2.79 0.09 14.29
C LYS A 50 3.49 -0.94 13.41
N PHE A 51 3.43 -2.22 13.80
CA PHE A 51 3.95 -3.32 12.97
C PHE A 51 3.20 -3.44 11.64
N VAL A 52 1.88 -3.26 11.64
CA VAL A 52 1.07 -3.27 10.42
C VAL A 52 1.52 -2.18 9.44
N ASP A 53 1.79 -0.97 9.93
CA ASP A 53 2.26 0.13 9.08
C ASP A 53 3.64 -0.15 8.48
N VAL A 54 4.56 -0.72 9.27
CA VAL A 54 5.89 -1.13 8.78
C VAL A 54 5.77 -2.21 7.70
N LEU A 55 4.88 -3.19 7.89
CA LEU A 55 4.60 -4.21 6.88
C LEU A 55 4.04 -3.56 5.61
N PHE A 56 3.04 -2.69 5.74
CA PHE A 56 2.46 -1.99 4.60
C PHE A 56 3.51 -1.21 3.81
N ILE A 57 4.33 -0.39 4.48
CA ILE A 57 5.43 0.38 3.87
C ILE A 57 6.40 -0.58 3.15
N SER A 58 6.82 -1.65 3.81
CA SER A 58 7.73 -2.65 3.22
C SER A 58 7.16 -3.27 1.94
N GLY A 59 5.88 -3.62 1.94
CA GLY A 59 5.19 -4.15 0.75
C GLY A 59 5.10 -3.14 -0.39
N THR A 60 4.85 -1.87 -0.09
CA THR A 60 4.83 -0.80 -1.12
C THR A 60 6.21 -0.57 -1.73
N ILE A 61 7.28 -0.61 -0.94
CA ILE A 61 8.67 -0.48 -1.44
C ILE A 61 9.03 -1.65 -2.35
N LEU A 62 8.67 -2.88 -1.97
CA LEU A 62 8.89 -4.07 -2.81
C LEU A 62 8.19 -3.93 -4.18
N LEU A 63 6.96 -3.40 -4.20
CA LEU A 63 6.26 -3.10 -5.44
C LEU A 63 6.93 -2.00 -6.25
N ALA A 64 7.35 -0.91 -5.61
CA ALA A 64 8.06 0.17 -6.29
C ALA A 64 9.32 -0.34 -6.99
N VAL A 65 10.14 -1.14 -6.30
CA VAL A 65 11.36 -1.73 -6.86
C VAL A 65 11.05 -2.68 -8.02
N LYS A 66 10.02 -3.54 -7.89
CA LYS A 66 9.59 -4.43 -8.97
C LYS A 66 9.18 -3.63 -10.21
N LEU A 67 8.32 -2.64 -10.03
CA LEU A 67 7.77 -1.85 -11.13
C LEU A 67 8.83 -1.00 -11.83
N ALA A 68 9.77 -0.43 -11.08
CA ALA A 68 10.91 0.29 -11.66
C ALA A 68 11.75 -0.62 -12.55
N ARG A 69 12.02 -1.87 -12.12
CA ARG A 69 12.76 -2.85 -12.94
C ARG A 69 12.03 -3.28 -14.20
N GLU A 70 10.71 -3.22 -14.18
CA GLU A 70 9.86 -3.53 -15.33
C GLU A 70 9.60 -2.31 -16.24
N GLY A 71 10.20 -1.15 -15.93
CA GLY A 71 10.06 0.09 -16.71
C GLY A 71 8.74 0.83 -16.46
N TRP A 72 8.05 0.55 -15.36
CA TRP A 72 6.82 1.23 -14.96
C TRP A 72 7.12 2.37 -13.96
N ASP A 73 7.96 3.31 -14.37
CA ASP A 73 8.52 4.36 -13.50
C ASP A 73 7.45 5.20 -12.80
N LEU A 74 6.36 5.53 -13.50
CA LEU A 74 5.29 6.36 -12.95
C LEU A 74 4.57 5.65 -11.80
N ALA A 75 4.23 4.37 -12.01
CA ALA A 75 3.59 3.56 -10.98
C ALA A 75 4.55 3.29 -9.81
N ALA A 76 5.83 3.03 -10.10
CA ALA A 76 6.88 2.86 -9.10
C ALA A 76 7.01 4.10 -8.22
N ALA A 77 7.08 5.29 -8.81
CA ALA A 77 7.10 6.57 -8.09
C ALA A 77 5.85 6.73 -7.22
N GLY A 78 4.67 6.35 -7.72
CA GLY A 78 3.43 6.32 -6.95
C GLY A 78 3.55 5.43 -5.70
N PHE A 79 4.05 4.20 -5.82
CA PHE A 79 4.26 3.33 -4.66
C PHE A 79 5.31 3.87 -3.68
N THR A 80 6.37 4.52 -4.17
CA THR A 80 7.37 5.17 -3.30
C THR A 80 6.75 6.33 -2.52
N ILE A 81 6.01 7.23 -3.19
CA ILE A 81 5.34 8.36 -2.53
C ILE A 81 4.31 7.85 -1.53
N LEU A 82 3.61 6.76 -1.85
CA LEU A 82 2.69 6.12 -0.92
C LEU A 82 3.41 5.63 0.36
N GLY A 83 4.54 4.94 0.22
CA GLY A 83 5.34 4.50 1.36
C GLY A 83 5.80 5.68 2.23
N VAL A 84 6.23 6.79 1.62
CA VAL A 84 6.60 8.03 2.33
C VAL A 84 5.39 8.63 3.03
N GLY A 85 4.28 8.83 2.32
CA GLY A 85 3.05 9.41 2.89
C GLY A 85 2.51 8.57 4.05
N TRP A 86 2.57 7.24 3.94
CA TRP A 86 2.19 6.34 5.02
C TRP A 86 3.16 6.42 6.21
N GLY A 87 4.46 6.57 5.95
CA GLY A 87 5.46 6.83 7.00
C GLY A 87 5.22 8.14 7.75
N VAL A 88 4.81 9.20 7.04
CA VAL A 88 4.41 10.48 7.67
C VAL A 88 3.14 10.30 8.50
N PHE A 89 2.13 9.59 7.98
CA PHE A 89 0.91 9.26 8.74
C PHE A 89 1.24 8.48 10.01
N PHE A 90 2.05 7.43 9.88
CA PHE A 90 2.54 6.63 10.99
C PHE A 90 3.22 7.48 12.07
N ALA A 91 4.16 8.35 11.67
CA ALA A 91 4.86 9.23 12.60
C ALA A 91 3.91 10.23 13.28
N SER A 92 2.88 10.71 12.58
CA SER A 92 1.92 11.67 13.14
C SER A 92 1.09 11.11 14.31
N ILE A 93 0.86 9.80 14.35
CA ILE A 93 0.09 9.13 15.41
C ILE A 93 0.78 9.32 16.77
N ASP A 94 2.11 9.30 16.81
CA ASP A 94 2.88 9.46 18.05
C ASP A 94 2.82 10.89 18.62
N PHE A 95 2.39 11.86 17.80
CA PHE A 95 2.26 13.26 18.18
C PHE A 95 0.81 13.67 18.45
N PHE A 96 -0.14 12.71 18.53
CA PHE A 96 -1.57 12.99 18.67
C PHE A 96 -1.93 13.87 19.88
N ASN A 97 -1.12 13.84 20.95
CA ASN A 97 -1.35 14.60 22.18
C ASN A 97 -0.71 16.01 22.17
N MET A 98 -0.11 16.44 21.06
CA MET A 98 0.52 17.75 20.93
C MET A 98 -0.37 18.71 20.13
N ASP A 99 -0.26 20.02 20.38
CA ASP A 99 -1.08 21.05 19.70
C ASP A 99 -0.91 21.10 18.17
N VAL A 100 0.13 20.45 17.64
CA VAL A 100 0.41 20.29 16.20
C VAL A 100 -0.19 19.03 15.57
N ALA A 101 -0.85 18.18 16.37
CA ALA A 101 -1.39 16.88 15.94
C ALA A 101 -2.33 16.99 14.73
N ASP A 102 -3.22 17.98 14.74
CA ASP A 102 -4.28 18.13 13.75
C ASP A 102 -3.73 18.38 12.33
N GLU A 103 -2.70 19.21 12.21
CA GLU A 103 -2.04 19.46 10.92
C GLU A 103 -1.20 18.26 10.49
N MET A 104 -0.57 17.57 11.43
CA MET A 104 0.26 16.40 11.14
C MET A 104 -0.56 15.21 10.65
N ILE A 105 -1.73 14.94 11.23
CA ILE A 105 -2.62 13.82 10.86
C ILE A 105 -3.24 14.03 9.48
N THR A 106 -3.42 15.29 9.08
CA THR A 106 -4.01 15.63 7.79
C THR A 106 -2.99 15.76 6.66
N SER A 107 -1.72 16.03 6.98
CA SER A 107 -0.63 16.14 6.01
C SER A 107 -0.41 14.94 5.05
N PRO A 108 -0.67 13.67 5.44
CA PRO A 108 -0.46 12.51 4.57
C PRO A 108 -1.35 12.50 3.33
N LEU A 109 -2.49 13.19 3.37
CA LEU A 109 -3.40 13.33 2.24
C LEU A 109 -2.76 14.00 1.03
N TYR A 110 -1.85 14.94 1.26
CA TYR A 110 -1.09 15.60 0.19
C TYR A 110 -0.22 14.61 -0.59
N PHE A 111 0.14 13.48 0.02
CA PHE A 111 0.85 12.39 -0.64
C PHE A 111 -0.10 11.36 -1.24
N PHE A 112 -1.21 11.04 -0.57
CA PHE A 112 -2.14 9.99 -1.02
C PHE A 112 -2.82 10.30 -2.37
N ILE A 113 -3.18 11.55 -2.61
CA ILE A 113 -3.82 11.96 -3.88
C ILE A 113 -2.89 11.70 -5.08
N PRO A 114 -1.71 12.34 -5.17
CA PRO A 114 -0.84 12.14 -6.32
C PRO A 114 -0.40 10.67 -6.41
N CYS A 115 -0.07 10.01 -5.30
CA CYS A 115 0.44 8.64 -5.36
C CYS A 115 -0.57 7.66 -5.95
N MET A 116 -1.85 7.75 -5.58
CA MET A 116 -2.88 6.86 -6.11
C MET A 116 -3.23 7.13 -7.57
N LEU A 117 -3.15 8.39 -8.01
CA LEU A 117 -3.25 8.73 -9.43
C LEU A 117 -2.11 8.08 -10.22
N LEU A 118 -0.87 8.22 -9.74
CA LEU A 118 0.32 7.63 -10.37
C LEU A 118 0.27 6.09 -10.41
N ILE A 119 -0.13 5.44 -9.31
CA ILE A 119 -0.33 3.98 -9.25
C ILE A 119 -1.41 3.55 -10.26
N SER A 120 -2.48 4.32 -10.39
CA SER A 120 -3.57 4.03 -11.33
C SER A 120 -3.17 4.16 -12.81
N CYS A 121 -2.06 4.84 -13.11
CA CYS A 121 -1.48 4.87 -14.45
C CYS A 121 -0.81 3.54 -14.85
N TYR A 122 -0.63 2.57 -13.93
CA TYR A 122 -0.13 1.25 -14.28
C TYR A 122 -1.08 0.56 -15.27
N LYS A 123 -0.65 0.46 -16.53
CA LYS A 123 -1.49 -0.01 -17.65
C LYS A 123 -2.07 -1.41 -17.45
N PRO A 124 -1.32 -2.39 -16.91
CA PRO A 124 -1.83 -3.74 -16.69
C PRO A 124 -2.96 -3.84 -15.65
N PHE A 125 -3.15 -2.83 -14.79
CA PHE A 125 -4.29 -2.86 -13.88
C PHE A 125 -5.61 -2.76 -14.66
N PRO A 126 -6.57 -3.66 -14.40
CA PRO A 126 -7.94 -3.50 -14.89
C PRO A 126 -8.59 -2.27 -14.26
N ILE A 127 -9.61 -1.73 -14.94
CA ILE A 127 -10.27 -0.48 -14.54
C ILE A 127 -10.81 -0.50 -13.10
N TRP A 128 -11.26 -1.66 -12.62
CA TRP A 128 -11.79 -1.80 -11.26
C TRP A 128 -10.70 -1.66 -10.18
N ILE A 129 -9.46 -2.13 -10.40
CA ILE A 129 -8.34 -1.89 -9.47
C ILE A 129 -8.02 -0.40 -9.41
N LYS A 130 -8.05 0.28 -10.57
CA LYS A 130 -7.82 1.73 -10.63
C LYS A 130 -8.90 2.49 -9.86
N ALA A 131 -10.16 2.11 -10.02
CA ALA A 131 -11.26 2.69 -9.24
C ALA A 131 -11.09 2.47 -7.73
N LEU A 132 -10.65 1.27 -7.31
CA LEU A 132 -10.36 0.97 -5.91
C LEU A 132 -9.18 1.81 -5.35
N ASN A 133 -8.15 2.06 -6.15
CA ASN A 133 -7.05 2.95 -5.74
C ASN A 133 -7.55 4.36 -5.44
N ILE A 134 -8.45 4.90 -6.28
CA ILE A 134 -9.05 6.22 -6.05
C ILE A 134 -9.98 6.18 -4.83
N TRP A 135 -10.75 5.10 -4.67
CA TRP A 135 -11.64 4.91 -3.52
C TRP A 135 -10.89 5.00 -2.18
N CYS A 136 -9.67 4.44 -2.08
CA CYS A 136 -8.89 4.50 -0.84
C CYS A 136 -8.69 5.91 -0.29
N ILE A 137 -8.64 6.92 -1.16
CA ILE A 137 -8.41 8.32 -0.79
C ILE A 137 -9.69 8.97 -0.24
N VAL A 138 -10.87 8.52 -0.69
CA VAL A 138 -12.16 9.16 -0.39
C VAL A 138 -12.44 9.26 1.11
N PRO A 139 -12.30 8.19 1.93
CA PRO A 139 -12.52 8.30 3.36
C PRO A 139 -11.61 9.33 4.04
N TYR A 140 -10.33 9.39 3.66
CA TYR A 140 -9.41 10.37 4.23
C TYR A 140 -9.76 11.81 3.79
N LEU A 141 -10.18 12.01 2.53
CA LEU A 141 -10.67 13.32 2.07
C LEU A 141 -11.90 13.77 2.85
N VAL A 142 -12.85 12.88 3.11
CA VAL A 142 -14.03 13.18 3.93
C VAL A 142 -13.61 13.53 5.36
N ALA A 143 -12.73 12.74 5.97
CA ALA A 143 -12.20 13.02 7.31
C ALA A 143 -11.53 14.41 7.37
N PHE A 144 -10.75 14.76 6.36
CA PHE A 144 -10.10 16.07 6.26
C PHE A 144 -11.07 17.23 6.12
N ILE A 145 -12.04 17.12 5.21
CA ILE A 145 -13.04 18.16 5.00
C ILE A 145 -13.87 18.35 6.27
N GLN A 146 -14.30 17.26 6.92
CA GLN A 146 -15.06 17.32 8.17
C GLN A 146 -14.25 18.00 9.27
N HIS A 147 -12.99 17.61 9.46
CA HIS A 147 -12.10 18.23 10.43
C HIS A 147 -11.90 19.74 10.17
N ARG A 148 -11.76 20.16 8.90
CA ARG A 148 -11.62 21.57 8.52
C ARG A 148 -12.89 22.39 8.71
N ILE A 149 -14.07 21.80 8.54
CA ILE A 149 -15.36 22.49 8.73
C ILE A 149 -15.66 22.64 10.22
N ASN A 150 -15.47 21.57 11.00
CA ASN A 150 -15.73 21.60 12.42
C ASN A 150 -14.79 20.61 13.16
N PRO A 151 -13.76 21.14 13.85
CA PRO A 151 -12.77 20.34 14.57
C PRO A 151 -13.34 19.44 15.67
N ASP A 152 -14.51 19.79 16.24
CA ASP A 152 -15.10 19.07 17.39
C ASP A 152 -15.68 17.69 16.99
N TYR A 153 -15.79 17.38 15.70
CA TYR A 153 -16.29 16.08 15.20
C TYR A 153 -15.23 14.96 15.21
N LEU A 154 -14.40 14.88 16.25
CA LEU A 154 -13.32 13.90 16.39
C LEU A 154 -13.78 12.45 16.17
N LYS A 155 -14.96 12.07 16.70
CA LYS A 155 -15.51 10.71 16.55
C LYS A 155 -15.86 10.36 15.09
N SER A 156 -16.42 11.30 14.34
CA SER A 156 -16.76 11.09 12.91
C SER A 156 -15.49 10.96 12.08
N ASN A 157 -14.49 11.82 12.36
CA ASN A 157 -13.19 11.78 11.67
C ASN A 157 -12.51 10.42 11.87
N PHE A 158 -12.54 9.88 13.10
CA PHE A 158 -11.96 8.57 13.40
C PHE A 158 -12.61 7.44 12.61
N LEU A 159 -13.94 7.46 12.44
CA LEU A 159 -14.65 6.45 11.65
C LEU A 159 -14.18 6.47 10.19
N TRP A 160 -14.11 7.65 9.57
CA TRP A 160 -13.65 7.79 8.19
C TRP A 160 -12.18 7.38 8.01
N MET A 161 -11.31 7.76 8.95
CA MET A 161 -9.92 7.30 8.95
C MET A 161 -9.82 5.78 9.08
N ALA A 162 -10.65 5.13 9.91
CA ALA A 162 -10.68 3.68 10.03
C ALA A 162 -11.15 2.99 8.73
N ILE A 163 -12.19 3.53 8.07
CA ILE A 163 -12.66 3.04 6.77
C ILE A 163 -11.55 3.18 5.72
N GLY A 164 -10.85 4.32 5.71
CA GLY A 164 -9.70 4.56 4.85
C GLY A 164 -8.59 3.54 5.10
N PHE A 165 -8.20 3.35 6.36
CA PHE A 165 -7.17 2.39 6.76
C PHE A 165 -7.48 0.97 6.26
N ILE A 166 -8.70 0.48 6.50
CA ILE A 166 -9.16 -0.85 6.05
C ILE A 166 -9.16 -0.92 4.52
N SER A 167 -9.58 0.15 3.84
CA SER A 167 -9.61 0.22 2.37
C SER A 167 -8.20 0.09 1.79
N PHE A 168 -7.21 0.84 2.30
CA PHE A 168 -5.82 0.74 1.85
C PHE A 168 -5.24 -0.67 2.03
N HIS A 169 -5.51 -1.30 3.17
CA HIS A 169 -5.00 -2.65 3.46
C HIS A 169 -5.69 -3.74 2.63
N THR A 170 -6.97 -3.56 2.33
CA THR A 170 -7.71 -4.45 1.43
C THR A 170 -7.18 -4.32 0.01
N VAL A 171 -7.00 -3.08 -0.47
CA VAL A 171 -6.50 -2.81 -1.81
C VAL A 171 -5.04 -3.25 -1.97
N SER A 172 -4.21 -3.15 -0.93
CA SER A 172 -2.85 -3.68 -0.98
C SER A 172 -2.80 -5.20 -1.08
N LEU A 173 -3.67 -5.92 -0.35
CA LEU A 173 -3.83 -7.35 -0.54
C LEU A 173 -4.26 -7.69 -1.97
N ILE A 174 -5.19 -6.93 -2.56
CA ILE A 174 -5.60 -7.08 -3.96
C ILE A 174 -4.42 -6.85 -4.91
N TRP A 175 -3.55 -5.86 -4.67
CA TRP A 175 -2.32 -5.68 -5.44
C TRP A 175 -1.41 -6.91 -5.34
N GLY A 176 -1.21 -7.46 -4.14
CA GLY A 176 -0.48 -8.71 -3.91
C GLY A 176 -1.00 -9.87 -4.74
N ILE A 177 -2.31 -10.09 -4.71
CA ILE A 177 -2.97 -11.16 -5.46
C ILE A 177 -2.80 -10.91 -6.96
N PHE A 178 -3.01 -9.68 -7.42
CA PHE A 178 -2.87 -9.31 -8.83
C PHE A 178 -1.47 -9.62 -9.37
N PHE A 179 -0.42 -9.18 -8.68
CA PHE A 179 0.96 -9.40 -9.12
C PHE A 179 1.36 -10.88 -9.06
N MET A 180 0.84 -11.65 -8.10
CA MET A 180 1.04 -13.10 -8.05
C MET A 180 0.39 -13.80 -9.24
N VAL A 181 -0.86 -13.46 -9.56
CA VAL A 181 -1.57 -14.02 -10.72
C VAL A 181 -0.87 -13.63 -12.03
N GLN A 182 -0.43 -12.38 -12.15
CA GLN A 182 0.34 -11.91 -13.31
C GLN A 182 1.62 -12.73 -13.50
N TYR A 183 2.42 -12.88 -12.43
CA TYR A 183 3.66 -13.65 -12.45
C TYR A 183 3.46 -15.10 -12.86
N LEU A 184 2.41 -15.77 -12.35
CA LEU A 184 2.10 -17.15 -12.71
C LEU A 184 1.72 -17.29 -14.19
N ARG A 185 0.99 -16.33 -14.76
CA ARG A 185 0.62 -16.32 -16.18
C ARG A 185 1.85 -16.19 -17.07
N GLU A 186 2.74 -15.24 -16.75
CA GLU A 186 3.98 -15.00 -17.50
C GLU A 186 4.91 -16.23 -17.44
N SER A 187 5.07 -16.83 -16.26
CA SER A 187 5.88 -18.04 -16.05
C SER A 187 5.40 -19.22 -16.92
N ASN A 188 4.08 -19.42 -17.01
CA ASN A 188 3.49 -20.48 -17.83
C ASN A 188 3.71 -20.26 -19.33
N LEU A 189 3.67 -19.01 -19.79
CA LEU A 189 3.93 -18.67 -21.20
C LEU A 189 5.39 -18.94 -21.58
N HIS A 190 6.35 -18.66 -20.69
CA HIS A 190 7.75 -18.98 -20.92
C HIS A 190 8.00 -20.49 -21.01
N ARG A 191 7.35 -21.28 -20.13
CA ARG A 191 7.46 -22.74 -20.18
C ARG A 191 6.96 -23.33 -21.50
N LYS A 192 5.87 -22.80 -22.05
CA LYS A 192 5.31 -23.26 -23.34
C LYS A 192 6.16 -22.89 -24.56
N LYS A 193 6.95 -21.82 -24.48
CA LYS A 193 7.83 -21.39 -25.59
C LYS A 193 9.16 -22.16 -25.64
N GLY A 194 9.56 -22.77 -24.53
CA GLY A 194 10.80 -23.55 -24.41
C GLY A 194 10.65 -25.06 -24.58
N SER A 195 9.41 -25.55 -24.73
CA SER A 195 9.07 -26.94 -25.06
C SER A 195 8.76 -27.09 -26.54
#